data_AF-A0A437GXR6-F1
#
_entry.id   AF-A0A437GXR6-F1
#
_cell.length_a   1.000
_cell.length_b   1.000
_cell.length_c   1.000
_cell.angle_alpha   90.00
_cell.angle_beta   90.00
_cell.angle_gamma   90.00
#
_symmetry.space_group_name_H-M   'P 1'
#
loop_
_entity.id
_entity.type
_entity.pdbx_description
1 polymer ?
#
loop_
_entity_poly.entity_id
_entity_poly.type
_entity_poly.pdbx_seq_one_letter_code
_entity_poly.pdbx_strand_id
1 'polypeptide(L)'
;MHFFGLRWLAWLVQHREPKVRRPLLVVLFTIFTLHLVEVLLFAILLALIEAGGFGRLMGATYGGAGWFVDHFYFSIASYTTLGLGDIVPHGAIRMVAGLEALAGLVLVTWSASFTYLMMERLWSDRLPTKTETEMEKED
;
A
#
# COMPACT_ATOMS: atom_id res chain seq x y z
N MET A 1 17.10 1.10 0.26
CA MET A 1 15.82 0.43 -0.03
C MET A 1 14.74 1.42 -0.49
N HIS A 2 14.46 2.51 0.23
CA HIS A 2 13.48 3.54 -0.17
C HIS A 2 13.77 4.19 -1.54
N PHE A 3 15.04 4.44 -1.86
CA PHE A 3 15.49 4.95 -3.17
C PHE A 3 15.21 3.99 -4.35
N PHE A 4 15.19 2.67 -4.12
CA PHE A 4 14.89 1.70 -5.17
C PHE A 4 13.40 1.65 -5.49
N GLY A 5 12.54 1.79 -4.47
CA GLY A 5 11.09 1.92 -4.65
C GLY A 5 10.71 3.18 -5.41
N LEU A 6 11.31 4.34 -5.07
CA LEU A 6 11.05 5.61 -5.76
C LEU A 6 11.53 5.59 -7.23
N ARG A 7 12.68 4.97 -7.52
CA ARG A 7 13.19 4.83 -8.90
C ARG A 7 12.35 3.85 -9.73
N TRP A 8 11.87 2.76 -9.13
CA TRP A 8 11.04 1.77 -9.82
C TRP A 8 9.65 2.34 -10.15
N LEU A 9 9.04 3.08 -9.21
CA LEU A 9 7.77 3.78 -9.42
C LEU A 9 7.88 4.89 -10.48
N ALA A 10 8.96 5.70 -10.44
CA ALA A 10 9.18 6.76 -11.43
C ALA A 10 9.36 6.19 -12.85
N TRP A 11 10.06 5.05 -12.99
CA TRP A 11 10.26 4.39 -14.28
C TRP A 11 8.96 3.77 -14.83
N LEU A 12 8.14 3.16 -13.97
CA LEU A 12 6.90 2.47 -14.37
C LEU A 12 5.81 3.46 -14.81
N VAL A 13 5.73 4.63 -14.18
CA VAL A 13 4.76 5.69 -14.50
C VAL A 13 5.15 6.46 -15.76
N GLN A 14 6.44 6.59 -16.09
CA GLN A 14 6.89 7.32 -17.29
C GLN A 14 6.82 6.53 -18.61
N HIS A 15 6.76 5.20 -18.60
CA HIS A 15 6.87 4.39 -19.83
C HIS A 15 5.55 3.76 -20.34
N ARG A 16 4.40 4.08 -19.74
CA ARG A 16 3.12 3.50 -20.16
C ARG A 16 2.08 4.59 -20.36
N GLU A 17 1.99 5.07 -21.61
CA GLU A 17 0.81 5.71 -22.18
C GLU A 17 -0.39 4.74 -22.06
N PRO A 18 -1.31 4.88 -21.08
CA PRO A 18 -2.37 3.92 -20.91
C PRO A 18 -3.48 4.27 -21.92
N LYS A 19 -3.49 3.61 -23.07
CA LYS A 19 -4.67 3.49 -23.95
C LYS A 19 -5.76 2.61 -23.30
N VAL A 20 -6.16 2.91 -22.07
CA VAL A 20 -7.05 2.06 -21.26
C VAL A 20 -8.39 2.74 -21.08
N ARG A 21 -9.50 2.03 -21.41
CA ARG A 21 -10.87 2.55 -21.34
C ARG A 21 -11.38 2.82 -19.91
N ARG A 22 -10.72 2.27 -18.88
CA ARG A 22 -11.04 2.44 -17.45
C ARG A 22 -9.76 2.61 -16.61
N PRO A 23 -9.06 3.74 -16.73
CA PRO A 23 -7.74 3.93 -16.12
C PRO A 23 -7.77 3.87 -14.58
N LEU A 24 -8.85 4.34 -13.93
CA LEU A 24 -8.98 4.34 -12.48
C LEU A 24 -9.00 2.94 -11.85
N LEU A 25 -9.73 1.98 -12.45
CA LEU A 25 -9.80 0.60 -11.94
C LEU A 25 -8.44 -0.11 -12.00
N VAL A 26 -7.68 0.12 -13.07
CA VAL A 26 -6.35 -0.45 -13.22
C VAL A 26 -5.40 0.12 -12.16
N VAL A 27 -5.49 1.43 -11.89
CA VAL A 27 -4.69 2.10 -10.86
C VAL A 27 -5.02 1.54 -9.48
N LEU A 28 -6.30 1.46 -9.11
CA LEU A 28 -6.72 0.89 -7.82
C LEU A 28 -6.26 -0.55 -7.63
N PHE A 29 -6.42 -1.40 -8.65
CA PHE A 29 -5.99 -2.80 -8.59
C PHE A 29 -4.46 -2.94 -8.46
N THR A 30 -3.71 -2.10 -9.19
CA THR A 30 -2.24 -2.07 -9.11
C THR A 30 -1.78 -1.66 -7.72
N ILE A 31 -2.38 -0.59 -7.17
CA ILE A 31 -2.07 -0.10 -5.81
C ILE A 31 -2.40 -1.18 -4.78
N PHE A 32 -3.58 -1.79 -4.85
CA PHE A 32 -3.98 -2.85 -3.92
C PHE A 32 -3.01 -4.03 -3.94
N THR A 33 -2.61 -4.48 -5.13
CA THR A 33 -1.63 -5.57 -5.27
C THR A 33 -0.27 -5.19 -4.69
N LEU A 34 0.15 -3.92 -4.85
CA LEU A 34 1.39 -3.42 -4.29
C LEU A 34 1.39 -3.48 -2.75
N HIS A 35 0.30 -3.04 -2.11
CA HIS A 35 0.17 -3.13 -0.64
C HIS A 35 0.21 -4.59 -0.17
N LEU A 36 -0.43 -5.51 -0.90
CA LEU A 36 -0.40 -6.93 -0.57
C LEU A 36 1.02 -7.51 -0.60
N VAL A 37 1.82 -7.11 -1.59
CA VAL A 37 3.23 -7.50 -1.69
C VAL A 37 4.05 -6.91 -0.53
N GLU A 38 3.83 -5.65 -0.16
CA GLU A 38 4.52 -5.02 0.96
C GLU A 38 4.22 -5.73 2.29
N VAL A 39 2.95 -6.05 2.54
CA VAL A 39 2.53 -6.85 3.69
C VAL A 39 3.20 -8.23 3.68
N LEU A 40 3.26 -8.92 2.53
CA LEU A 40 3.97 -10.21 2.44
C LEU A 40 5.46 -10.08 2.79
N LEU A 41 6.12 -8.99 2.39
CA LEU A 41 7.53 -8.73 2.72
C LEU A 41 7.73 -8.50 4.23
N PHE A 42 6.84 -7.75 4.87
CA PHE A 42 6.87 -7.57 6.32
C PHE A 42 6.60 -8.88 7.07
N ALA A 43 5.64 -9.69 6.62
CA ALA A 43 5.39 -11.02 7.19
C ALA A 43 6.64 -11.92 7.14
N ILE A 44 7.35 -11.94 6.00
CA ILE A 44 8.62 -12.66 5.85
C ILE A 44 9.69 -12.10 6.79
N LEU A 45 9.79 -10.77 6.92
CA LEU A 45 10.74 -10.13 7.82
C LEU A 45 10.49 -10.54 9.27
N LEU A 46 9.24 -10.50 9.72
CA LEU A 46 8.84 -10.92 11.07
C LEU A 46 9.19 -12.40 11.31
N ALA A 47 8.90 -13.27 10.34
CA ALA A 47 9.23 -14.70 10.40
C ALA A 47 10.74 -14.94 10.52
N LEU A 48 11.57 -14.18 9.79
CA LEU A 48 13.02 -14.27 9.89
C LEU A 48 13.55 -13.80 11.25
N ILE A 49 12.97 -12.75 11.83
CA ILE A 49 13.35 -12.25 13.15
C ILE A 49 12.99 -13.26 14.25
N GLU A 50 11.81 -13.87 14.14
CA GLU A 50 11.39 -14.94 15.04
C GLU A 50 12.29 -16.18 14.92
N ALA A 51 12.63 -16.60 13.69
CA ALA A 51 13.57 -17.70 13.44
C ALA A 51 14.98 -17.42 14.00
N GLY A 52 15.41 -16.15 14.04
CA GLY A 52 16.65 -15.71 14.67
C GLY A 52 16.61 -15.65 16.21
N GLY A 53 15.46 -15.91 16.83
CA GLY A 53 15.30 -15.94 18.29
C GLY A 53 15.22 -14.56 18.97
N PHE A 54 15.07 -13.48 18.20
CA PHE A 54 15.03 -12.11 18.74
C PHE A 54 13.64 -11.68 19.23
N GLY A 55 12.64 -12.54 19.10
CA GLY A 55 11.28 -12.34 19.58
C GLY A 55 10.38 -13.47 19.13
N ARG A 56 9.11 -13.42 19.51
CA ARG A 56 8.09 -14.35 19.00
C ARG A 56 6.70 -13.73 19.04
N LEU A 57 5.83 -14.17 18.13
CA LEU A 57 4.40 -13.94 18.22
C LEU A 57 3.77 -14.90 19.23
N MET A 58 2.99 -14.38 20.18
CA MET A 58 2.21 -15.18 21.13
C MET A 58 0.74 -14.82 21.04
N GLY A 59 -0.16 -15.73 21.44
CA GLY A 59 -1.60 -15.49 21.45
C GLY A 59 -2.35 -16.63 20.77
N ALA A 60 -3.38 -16.29 20.01
CA ALA A 60 -4.16 -17.24 19.21
C ALA A 60 -3.41 -17.69 17.94
N THR A 61 -2.22 -18.25 18.11
CA THR A 61 -1.39 -18.74 16.99
C THR A 61 -1.72 -20.20 16.68
N TYR A 62 -1.75 -20.56 15.40
CA TYR A 62 -1.96 -21.95 14.96
C TYR A 62 -0.69 -22.79 15.20
N GLY A 63 0.50 -22.19 15.09
CA GLY A 63 1.77 -22.89 15.24
C GLY A 63 1.99 -23.99 14.19
N GLY A 64 3.18 -24.61 14.19
CA GLY A 64 3.51 -25.71 13.28
C GLY A 64 3.35 -25.33 11.79
N ALA A 65 2.48 -26.03 11.06
CA ALA A 65 2.20 -25.78 9.64
C ALA A 65 1.53 -24.41 9.37
N GLY A 66 0.89 -23.81 10.38
CA GLY A 66 0.26 -22.49 10.29
C GLY A 66 1.19 -21.32 10.64
N TRP A 67 2.44 -21.58 10.99
CA TRP A 67 3.36 -20.56 11.52
C TRP A 67 3.53 -19.35 10.60
N PHE A 68 3.65 -19.54 9.29
CA PHE A 68 3.75 -18.42 8.35
C PHE A 68 2.42 -17.64 8.22
N VAL A 69 1.29 -18.33 8.36
CA VAL A 69 -0.04 -17.71 8.27
C VAL A 69 -0.26 -16.78 9.47
N ASP A 70 0.21 -17.17 10.66
CA ASP A 70 0.18 -16.33 11.87
C ASP A 70 0.93 -15.00 11.65
N HIS A 71 2.11 -15.06 11.01
CA HIS A 71 2.93 -13.89 10.68
C HIS A 71 2.28 -13.00 9.63
N PHE A 72 1.70 -13.60 8.59
CA PHE A 72 1.01 -12.87 7.54
C PHE A 72 -0.24 -12.16 8.06
N TYR A 73 -1.02 -12.85 8.89
CA TYR A 73 -2.19 -12.29 9.53
C TYR A 73 -1.83 -11.12 10.47
N PHE A 74 -0.80 -11.29 11.32
CA PHE A 74 -0.31 -10.22 12.18
C PHE A 74 0.17 -9.01 11.37
N SER A 75 0.91 -9.26 10.29
CA SER A 75 1.42 -8.23 9.38
C SER A 75 0.29 -7.43 8.73
N ILE A 76 -0.76 -8.08 8.20
CA ILE A 76 -1.96 -7.40 7.69
C ILE A 76 -2.55 -6.48 8.76
N ALA A 77 -2.76 -7.02 9.97
CA ALA A 77 -3.41 -6.29 11.05
C ALA A 77 -2.56 -5.11 11.53
N SER A 78 -1.23 -5.23 11.54
CA SER A 78 -0.31 -4.17 11.91
C SER A 78 -0.18 -3.11 10.82
N TYR A 79 0.07 -3.52 9.58
CA TYR A 79 0.24 -2.64 8.42
C TYR A 79 -1.00 -1.77 8.14
N THR A 80 -2.20 -2.35 8.24
CA THR A 80 -3.46 -1.61 8.07
C THR A 80 -3.86 -0.81 9.32
N THR A 81 -3.06 -0.86 10.38
CA THR A 81 -3.32 -0.27 11.69
C THR A 81 -4.58 -0.79 12.40
N LEU A 82 -5.09 -1.95 11.98
CA LEU A 82 -6.28 -2.60 12.54
C LEU A 82 -6.06 -3.07 14.00
N GLY A 83 -4.89 -3.66 14.29
CA GLY A 83 -4.46 -4.00 15.65
C GLY A 83 -5.42 -4.91 16.43
N LEU A 84 -5.86 -6.04 15.86
CA LEU A 84 -6.87 -6.94 16.45
C LEU A 84 -6.53 -7.48 17.84
N GLY A 85 -5.25 -7.56 18.21
CA GLY A 85 -4.80 -7.86 19.58
C GLY A 85 -4.92 -9.32 20.01
N ASP A 86 -5.32 -10.21 19.10
CA ASP A 86 -5.38 -11.66 19.26
C ASP A 86 -3.99 -12.33 19.15
N ILE A 87 -3.12 -11.76 18.33
CA ILE A 87 -1.70 -12.09 18.26
C ILE A 87 -0.89 -10.88 18.73
N VAL A 88 -0.03 -11.10 19.72
CA VAL A 88 0.77 -10.06 20.37
C VAL A 88 2.27 -10.34 20.17
N PRO A 89 3.04 -9.36 19.69
CA PRO A 89 4.48 -9.51 19.52
C PRO A 89 5.20 -9.38 20.86
N HIS A 90 6.13 -10.29 21.13
CA HIS A 90 7.02 -10.25 22.29
C HIS A 90 8.49 -10.18 21.87
N GLY A 91 9.31 -9.41 22.61
CA GLY A 91 10.73 -9.19 22.30
C GLY A 91 10.96 -8.05 21.30
N ALA A 92 12.04 -8.16 20.50
CA ALA A 92 12.44 -7.12 19.56
C ALA A 92 11.43 -6.91 18.41
N ILE A 93 10.60 -7.93 18.12
CA ILE A 93 9.53 -7.88 17.11
C ILE A 93 8.55 -6.71 17.36
N ARG A 94 8.37 -6.28 18.61
CA ARG A 94 7.51 -5.13 18.96
C ARG A 94 7.92 -3.83 18.26
N MET A 95 9.23 -3.61 18.11
CA MET A 95 9.74 -2.41 17.45
C MET A 95 9.46 -2.45 15.95
N VAL A 96 9.60 -3.63 15.34
CA VAL A 96 9.30 -3.84 13.91
C VAL A 96 7.81 -3.70 13.65
N ALA A 97 6.94 -4.25 14.51
CA ALA A 97 5.50 -4.08 14.40
C ALA A 97 5.08 -2.59 14.48
N GLY A 98 5.72 -1.80 15.36
CA GLY A 98 5.48 -0.35 15.41
C GLY A 98 5.89 0.36 14.11
N LEU A 99 7.05 0.00 13.54
CA LEU A 99 7.52 0.55 12.27
C LEU A 99 6.66 0.11 11.09
N GLU A 100 6.17 -1.12 11.10
CA GLU A 100 5.26 -1.66 10.09
C GLU A 100 3.94 -0.89 10.05
N ALA A 101 3.33 -0.63 11.22
CA ALA A 101 2.14 0.19 11.31
C ALA A 101 2.35 1.62 10.78
N LEU A 102 3.49 2.24 11.11
CA LEU A 102 3.85 3.56 10.59
C LEU A 102 4.07 3.56 9.07
N ALA A 103 4.77 2.55 8.56
CA ALA A 103 5.02 2.40 7.13
C ALA A 103 3.70 2.21 6.35
N GLY A 104 2.82 1.34 6.85
CA GLY A 104 1.52 1.09 6.22
C GLY A 104 0.64 2.33 6.19
N LEU A 105 0.58 3.10 7.28
CA LEU A 105 -0.15 4.36 7.31
C LEU A 105 0.36 5.35 6.25
N VAL A 106 1.68 5.53 6.14
CA VAL A 106 2.30 6.43 5.15
C VAL A 106 2.04 5.96 3.72
N LEU A 107 2.14 4.67 3.44
CA LEU A 107 1.96 4.11 2.10
C LEU A 107 0.50 4.16 1.64
N VAL A 108 -0.45 3.87 2.54
CA VAL A 108 -1.89 3.99 2.28
C VAL A 108 -2.27 5.45 1.99
N THR A 109 -1.79 6.39 2.81
CA THR A 109 -2.07 7.83 2.62
C THR A 109 -1.50 8.35 1.31
N TRP A 110 -0.25 8.02 0.99
CA TRP A 110 0.35 8.41 -0.29
C TRP A 110 -0.43 7.82 -1.48
N SER A 111 -0.84 6.56 -1.38
CA SER A 111 -1.60 5.90 -2.44
C SER A 111 -2.98 6.55 -2.66
N ALA A 112 -3.62 7.02 -1.60
CA ALA A 112 -4.83 7.83 -1.70
C ALA A 112 -4.56 9.16 -2.41
N SER A 113 -3.50 9.89 -2.05
CA SER A 113 -3.11 11.13 -2.73
C SER A 113 -2.79 10.93 -4.21
N PHE A 114 -2.06 9.86 -4.55
CA PHE A 114 -1.77 9.52 -5.94
C PHE A 114 -3.06 9.20 -6.73
N THR A 115 -3.97 8.43 -6.14
CA THR A 115 -5.27 8.11 -6.74
C THR A 115 -6.09 9.39 -6.98
N TYR A 116 -6.07 10.32 -6.03
CA TYR A 116 -6.73 11.62 -6.15
C TYR A 116 -6.16 12.44 -7.31
N LEU A 117 -4.84 12.58 -7.41
CA LEU A 117 -4.19 13.30 -8.52
C LEU A 117 -4.49 12.67 -9.89
N MET A 118 -4.57 11.34 -9.95
CA MET A 118 -4.96 10.63 -11.16
C MET A 118 -6.42 10.91 -11.52
N MET A 119 -7.31 10.95 -10.53
CA MET A 119 -8.72 11.28 -10.73
C MET A 119 -8.88 12.71 -11.25
N GLU A 120 -8.19 13.69 -10.66
CA GLU A 120 -8.22 15.09 -11.08
C GLU A 120 -7.76 15.25 -12.54
N ARG A 121 -6.64 14.61 -12.91
CA ARG A 121 -6.14 14.63 -14.30
C ARG A 121 -7.13 14.02 -15.29
N LEU A 122 -7.73 12.88 -14.94
CA LEU A 122 -8.72 12.19 -15.79
C LEU A 122 -10.04 12.96 -15.94
N TRP A 123 -10.39 13.81 -14.98
CA TRP A 123 -11.56 14.69 -15.03
C TRP A 123 -11.27 15.96 -15.83
N SER A 124 -10.07 16.54 -15.67
CA SER A 124 -9.63 17.71 -16.43
C SER A 124 -9.63 17.46 -17.94
N ASP A 125 -9.18 16.28 -18.39
CA ASP A 125 -9.19 15.89 -19.80
C ASP A 125 -10.62 15.70 -20.38
N ARG A 126 -11.67 15.64 -19.54
CA ARG A 126 -13.06 15.41 -19.96
C ARG A 126 -13.96 16.65 -19.83
N LEU A 127 -13.52 17.70 -19.16
CA LEU A 127 -14.30 18.93 -19.08
C LEU A 127 -14.08 19.71 -20.38
N PRO A 128 -15.14 19.97 -21.19
CA PRO A 128 -15.00 20.88 -22.31
C PRO A 128 -14.61 22.24 -21.73
N THR A 129 -13.40 22.69 -22.04
CA THR A 129 -13.02 24.08 -21.81
C THR A 129 -14.02 24.90 -22.61
N LYS A 130 -14.93 25.63 -21.94
CA LYS A 130 -15.75 26.63 -22.63
C LYS A 130 -14.76 27.61 -23.26
N THR A 131 -14.55 27.47 -24.57
CA THR A 131 -13.75 28.40 -25.35
C THR A 131 -14.44 29.75 -25.21
N GLU A 132 -13.70 30.80 -24.84
CA GLU A 132 -14.22 32.17 -24.62
C GLU A 132 -15.07 32.72 -25.78
N THR A 133 -15.02 32.07 -26.95
CA THR A 133 -15.82 32.35 -28.14
C THR A 133 -17.34 32.18 -27.98
N GLU A 134 -17.83 31.49 -26.95
CA GLU A 134 -19.27 31.40 -26.65
C GLU A 134 -19.78 32.56 -25.77
N MET A 135 -18.92 33.26 -25.03
CA MET A 135 -19.34 34.40 -24.20
C MET A 135 -19.55 35.69 -25.01
N GLU A 136 -18.96 35.81 -26.20
CA GLU A 136 -19.14 36.98 -27.09
C GLU A 136 -20.45 36.91 -27.92
N LYS A 137 -21.17 35.78 -27.87
CA LYS A 137 -22.43 35.59 -28.64
C LYS A 137 -23.71 35.78 -27.83
N GLU A 138 -23.61 36.01 -26.53
CA GLU A 138 -24.77 36.26 -25.65
C GLU A 138 -24.96 37.74 -25.27
N ASP A 139 -24.07 38.63 -25.72
CA ASP A 139 -24.18 40.10 -25.64
C ASP A 139 -24.67 40.72 -26.97
#